data_AF-A0A838YRL6-F1
#
_entry.id   AF-A0A838YRL6-F1
#
_cell.length_a   1.000
_cell.length_b   1.000
_cell.length_c   1.000
_cell.angle_alpha   90.00
_cell.angle_beta   90.00
_cell.angle_gamma   90.00
#
_symmetry.space_group_name_H-M   'P 1'
#
loop_
_entity.id
_entity.type
_entity.pdbx_description
1 polymer ?
#
loop_
_entity_poly.entity_id
_entity_poly.type
_entity_poly.pdbx_seq_one_letter_code
_entity_poly.pdbx_strand_id
1 'polypeptide(L)' 'YINRDMVGAVVGVQPFGGEGLSGTGCKAGGPNYLSQFVNEQVVSKNTVAFGGNTELLNLQSEE' A
#
# COMPACT_ATOMS: atom_id res chain seq x y z
N TYR A 1 -16.45 1.75 18.53
CA TYR A 1 -16.32 1.63 19.99
C TYR A 1 -17.63 1.12 20.54
N ILE A 2 -17.64 -0.01 21.26
CA ILE A 2 -18.85 -0.62 21.81
C ILE A 2 -18.68 -0.71 23.32
N ASN A 3 -19.68 -0.26 24.08
CA ASN A 3 -19.70 -0.25 25.55
C ASN A 3 -18.50 0.47 26.20
N ARG A 4 -18.00 1.54 25.56
CA ARG A 4 -16.94 2.42 26.03
C ARG A 4 -16.98 3.77 25.29
N ASP A 5 -16.21 4.74 25.77
CA ASP A 5 -16.09 6.05 25.12
C ASP A 5 -15.54 5.98 23.69
N MET A 6 -15.92 6.97 22.88
CA MET A 6 -15.57 7.10 21.45
C MET A 6 -14.32 7.97 21.19
N VAL A 7 -13.62 8.38 22.25
CA VAL A 7 -12.41 9.22 22.19
C VAL A 7 -11.15 8.42 22.50
N GLY A 8 -9.98 9.02 22.24
CA GLY A 8 -8.68 8.45 22.63
C GLY A 8 -8.21 7.29 21.74
N ALA A 9 -8.30 7.45 20.42
CA ALA A 9 -7.76 6.47 19.49
C ALA A 9 -6.22 6.39 19.60
N VAL A 10 -5.69 5.18 19.74
CA VAL A 10 -4.25 4.93 19.91
C VAL A 10 -3.61 4.55 18.57
N VAL A 11 -2.47 5.17 18.25
CA VAL A 11 -1.68 4.90 17.04
C VAL A 11 -1.32 3.41 16.95
N GLY A 12 -1.48 2.81 15.78
CA GLY A 12 -1.20 1.39 15.53
C GLY A 12 -2.29 0.42 16.00
N VAL A 13 -3.23 0.85 16.84
CA VAL A 13 -4.33 -0.01 17.34
C VAL A 13 -5.67 0.40 16.76
N GLN A 14 -6.01 1.69 16.80
CA GLN A 14 -7.23 2.24 16.19
C GLN A 14 -6.87 3.32 15.16
N PRO A 15 -6.58 2.95 13.90
CA PRO A 15 -6.42 3.93 12.83
C PRO A 15 -7.63 4.86 12.74
N PHE A 16 -7.40 6.16 12.91
CA PHE A 16 -8.46 7.14 13.15
C PHE A 16 -8.67 8.08 11.95
N GLY A 17 -9.92 8.38 11.63
CA GLY A 17 -10.31 9.15 10.45
C GLY A 17 -11.60 8.62 9.82
N GLY A 18 -12.41 9.52 9.26
CA GLY A 18 -13.72 9.24 8.66
C GLY A 18 -13.81 9.60 7.17
N GLU A 19 -15.01 9.50 6.63
CA GLU A 19 -15.35 9.73 5.21
C GLU A 19 -16.46 10.80 5.08
N GLY A 20 -16.72 11.28 3.85
CA GLY A 20 -17.74 12.30 3.57
C GLY A 20 -17.37 13.67 4.12
N LEU A 21 -18.32 14.35 4.81
CA LEU A 21 -18.03 15.62 5.47
C LEU A 21 -17.07 15.48 6.67
N SER A 22 -16.78 14.26 7.11
CA SER A 22 -15.85 13.97 8.22
C SER A 22 -14.42 13.67 7.75
N GLY A 23 -14.17 13.57 6.44
CA GLY A 23 -12.84 13.32 5.90
C GLY A 23 -12.82 12.59 4.55
N THR A 24 -11.62 12.22 4.09
CA THR A 24 -11.39 11.59 2.79
C THR A 24 -11.24 10.06 2.84
N GLY A 25 -11.40 9.44 4.01
CA GLY A 25 -11.22 7.99 4.21
C GLY A 25 -9.81 7.55 4.60
N CYS A 26 -8.83 8.45 4.55
CA CYS A 26 -7.48 8.19 5.07
C CYS A 26 -7.50 8.05 6.59
N LYS A 27 -6.89 6.98 7.12
CA LYS A 27 -6.83 6.72 8.56
C LYS A 27 -5.44 6.97 9.13
N ALA A 28 -5.29 8.04 9.89
CA ALA A 28 -4.05 8.40 10.58
C ALA A 28 -3.66 7.34 11.61
N GLY A 29 -2.36 7.10 11.76
CA GLY A 29 -1.81 6.10 12.67
C GLY A 29 -2.06 4.65 12.28
N GLY A 30 -2.57 4.39 11.07
CA GLY A 30 -2.70 3.06 10.48
C GLY A 30 -1.62 2.76 9.43
N PRO A 31 -1.52 1.50 8.98
CA PRO A 31 -0.46 1.04 8.08
C PRO A 31 -0.49 1.76 6.71
N ASN A 32 -1.66 2.17 6.25
CA ASN A 32 -1.84 2.75 4.92
C ASN A 32 -1.69 4.27 4.88
N TYR A 33 -1.42 4.92 6.02
CA TYR A 33 -1.43 6.39 6.06
C TYR A 33 -0.26 7.01 5.28
N LEU A 34 0.92 6.39 5.36
CA LEU A 34 2.12 6.90 4.67
C LEU A 34 2.02 6.77 3.15
N SER A 35 1.34 5.73 2.66
CA SER A 35 1.11 5.53 1.22
C SER A 35 0.40 6.70 0.55
N GLN A 36 -0.34 7.52 1.31
CA GLN A 36 -1.04 8.70 0.79
C GLN A 36 -0.10 9.87 0.45
N PHE A 37 1.15 9.82 0.90
CA PHE A 37 2.13 10.89 0.70
C PHE A 37 3.23 10.51 -0.30
N VAL A 38 3.09 9.35 -0.96
CA VAL A 38 4.06 8.84 -1.93
C VAL A 38 3.35 8.49 -3.23
N ASN A 39 4.09 8.53 -4.33
CA ASN A 39 3.62 8.04 -5.62
C ASN A 39 4.25 6.67 -5.89
N GLU A 40 3.45 5.74 -6.41
CA GLU A 40 3.97 4.47 -6.90
C GLU A 40 4.89 4.69 -8.10
N GLN A 41 6.01 3.98 -8.13
CA GLN A 41 6.92 3.98 -9.27
C GLN A 41 7.41 2.56 -9.52
N VAL A 42 7.26 2.09 -10.76
CA VAL A 42 7.75 0.79 -11.21
C VAL A 42 8.89 0.99 -12.21
N VAL A 43 10.01 0.31 -11.98
CA VAL A 43 11.17 0.32 -12.88
C VAL A 43 11.36 -1.08 -13.45
N SER A 44 11.09 -1.24 -14.74
CA SER A 44 11.36 -2.48 -15.47
C SER A 44 12.66 -2.35 -16.26
N LYS A 45 13.58 -3.29 -16.03
CA LYS A 45 14.87 -3.34 -16.72
C LYS A 45 15.02 -4.70 -17.40
N ASN A 46 15.23 -4.71 -18.71
CA ASN A 46 15.61 -5.91 -19.43
C ASN A 46 17.10 -6.21 -19.15
N THR A 47 17.37 -7.21 -18.31
CA THR A 47 18.73 -7.60 -17.93
C THR A 47 19.34 -8.67 -18.84
N VAL A 48 18.62 -9.13 -19.87
CA VAL A 48 19.06 -10.28 -20.69
C VAL A 48 20.33 -9.98 -21.49
N ALA A 49 20.49 -8.75 -21.96
CA ALA A 49 21.70 -8.34 -22.69
C ALA A 49 22.98 -8.36 -21.84
N PHE A 50 22.88 -8.37 -20.50
CA PHE A 50 24.01 -8.37 -19.56
C PHE A 50 24.27 -9.74 -18.91
N GLY A 51 23.65 -10.82 -19.42
CA GLY A 51 23.79 -12.17 -18.84
C GLY A 51 22.78 -12.51 -17.74
N GLY A 52 21.63 -11.83 -17.70
CA GLY A 52 20.49 -12.23 -16.86
C GLY A 52 19.85 -13.55 -17.30
N ASN A 53 19.06 -14.18 -16.42
CA ASN A 53 18.39 -15.45 -16.71
C ASN A 53 17.37 -15.31 -17.86
N THR A 54 17.64 -15.94 -19.00
CA THR A 54 16.81 -15.89 -20.21
C THR A 54 15.52 -16.70 -20.11
N GLU A 55 15.46 -17.69 -19.22
CA GLU A 55 14.27 -18.52 -18.98
C GLU A 55 13.08 -17.66 -18.50
N LEU A 56 13.35 -16.59 -17.74
CA LEU A 56 12.31 -15.69 -17.22
C LEU A 56 11.56 -14.90 -18.32
N LEU A 57 12.19 -14.67 -19.48
CA LEU A 57 11.53 -14.08 -20.66
C LEU A 57 10.62 -15.10 -21.37
N ASN A 58 10.97 -16.38 -21.31
CA ASN A 58 10.29 -17.44 -22.05
C ASN A 58 9.17 -18.11 -21.25
N LEU A 59 8.89 -17.69 -20.01
CA LEU A 59 7.81 -18.22 -19.16
C LEU A 59 6.40 -18.08 -19.76
N GLN A 60 6.22 -17.30 -20.84
CA GLN A 60 4.95 -17.15 -21.56
C GLN A 60 4.84 -18.03 -22.82
N SER A 61 5.83 -18.89 -23.10
CA SER A 61 5.94 -19.62 -24.38
C SER A 61 5.35 -21.03 -24.36
N GLU A 62 4.90 -21.52 -23.20
CA GLU A 62 4.32 -22.86 -23.08
C GLU A 62 2.78 -22.78 -23.00
N GLU A 63 2.17 -22.70 -24.18
CA GLU A 63 0.89 -23.36 -24.49
C GLU A 63 1.16 -24.64 -25.28
#